data_AF-A0A661I0I2-F1
#
_entry.id   AF-A0A661I0I2-F1
#
_cell.length_a   1.000
_cell.length_b   1.000
_cell.length_c   1.000
_cell.angle_alpha   90.00
_cell.angle_beta   90.00
_cell.angle_gamma   90.00
#
_symmetry.space_group_name_H-M   'P 1'
#
loop_
_entity.id
_entity.type
_entity.pdbx_description
1 polymer ?
#
loop_
_entity_poly.entity_id
_entity_poly.type
_entity_poly.pdbx_seq_one_letter_code
_entity_poly.pdbx_strand_id
1 'polypeptide(L)'
;MSLDINNLASEFGCTVEDIKELIGSFIQESKDMFEVIILSLEGNDYESINMGAESIKIGAQNLQLSDMQKIADEMLSCAVAQDKERCSETFATMQALLSELEKAI
;
A
#
# COMPACT_ATOMS: atom_id res chain seq x y z
N MET A 1 11.69 3.53 3.95
CA MET A 1 11.59 3.37 2.48
C MET A 1 12.59 4.30 1.77
N SER A 2 13.21 3.91 0.65
CA SER A 2 14.07 4.78 -0.17
C SER A 2 13.44 4.99 -1.56
N LEU A 3 12.68 6.07 -1.71
CA LEU A 3 12.04 6.44 -2.97
C LEU A 3 12.94 7.40 -3.76
N ASP A 4 13.32 7.05 -4.99
CA ASP A 4 14.01 7.97 -5.90
C ASP A 4 13.04 8.50 -6.96
N ILE A 5 12.42 9.64 -6.64
CA ILE A 5 11.43 10.31 -7.51
C ILE A 5 12.06 10.77 -8.83
N ASN A 6 13.36 11.13 -8.83
CA ASN A 6 14.03 11.56 -10.05
C ASN A 6 14.23 10.39 -11.01
N ASN A 7 14.63 9.23 -10.48
CA ASN A 7 14.75 8.03 -11.29
C ASN A 7 13.40 7.59 -11.84
N LEU A 8 12.34 7.60 -11.03
CA LEU A 8 10.98 7.32 -11.50
C LEU A 8 10.53 8.29 -12.60
N ALA A 9 10.71 9.60 -12.41
CA ALA A 9 10.34 10.58 -13.43
C ALA A 9 11.07 10.31 -14.77
N SER A 10 12.36 9.96 -14.69
CA SER A 10 13.15 9.57 -15.86
C SER A 10 12.65 8.27 -16.52
N GLU A 11 12.33 7.25 -15.73
CA GLU A 11 11.84 5.95 -16.25
C GLU A 11 10.46 6.07 -16.91
N PHE A 12 9.58 6.88 -16.34
CA PHE A 12 8.24 7.12 -16.85
C PHE A 12 8.21 8.17 -17.98
N GLY A 13 9.33 8.87 -18.22
CA GLY A 13 9.43 9.92 -19.22
C GLY A 13 8.55 11.14 -18.91
N CYS A 14 8.34 11.43 -17.62
CA CYS A 14 7.52 12.53 -17.14
C CYS A 14 8.32 13.44 -16.19
N THR A 15 7.67 14.44 -15.60
CA THR A 15 8.31 15.33 -14.63
C THR A 15 8.26 14.75 -13.22
N VAL A 16 9.14 15.25 -12.35
CA VAL A 16 9.11 14.94 -10.91
C VAL A 16 7.76 15.30 -10.30
N GLU A 17 7.14 16.39 -10.74
CA GLU A 17 5.84 16.82 -10.24
C GLU A 17 4.73 15.83 -10.63
N ASP A 18 4.73 15.33 -11.87
CA ASP A 18 3.77 14.30 -12.31
C ASP A 18 3.89 13.03 -11.44
N ILE A 19 5.11 12.61 -11.10
CA ILE A 19 5.32 11.47 -10.19
C ILE A 19 4.79 11.76 -8.80
N LYS A 20 4.99 12.97 -8.26
CA LYS A 20 4.44 13.35 -6.96
C LYS A 20 2.91 13.32 -6.96
N GLU A 21 2.27 13.80 -8.02
CA GLU A 21 0.81 13.73 -8.17
C GLU A 21 0.31 12.28 -8.24
N LEU A 22 1.02 11.41 -8.99
CA LEU A 22 0.70 9.98 -9.05
C LEU A 22 0.85 9.30 -7.69
N ILE A 23 1.93 9.57 -6.96
CA ILE A 23 2.14 9.03 -5.62
C ILE A 23 1.10 9.59 -4.65
N GLY A 24 0.77 10.88 -4.74
CA GLY A 24 -0.29 11.49 -3.94
C GLY A 24 -1.64 10.83 -4.17
N SER A 25 -1.97 10.52 -5.42
CA SER A 25 -3.20 9.79 -5.78
C SER A 25 -3.21 8.38 -5.19
N PHE A 26 -2.10 7.65 -5.33
CA PHE A 26 -1.93 6.34 -4.70
C PHE A 26 -2.06 6.38 -3.17
N ILE A 27 -1.52 7.41 -2.52
CA ILE A 27 -1.66 7.58 -1.06
C ILE A 27 -3.12 7.73 -0.68
N GLN A 28 -3.87 8.57 -1.40
CA GLN A 28 -5.29 8.77 -1.12
C GLN A 28 -6.09 7.48 -1.34
N GLU A 29 -5.90 6.81 -2.47
CA GLU A 29 -6.55 5.53 -2.77
C GLU A 29 -6.21 4.46 -1.71
N SER A 30 -4.97 4.41 -1.25
CA SER A 30 -4.54 3.50 -0.19
C SER A 30 -5.22 3.80 1.15
N LYS A 31 -5.42 5.08 1.49
CA LYS A 31 -6.15 5.48 2.70
C LYS A 31 -7.61 5.03 2.64
N ASP A 32 -8.26 5.15 1.49
CA ASP A 32 -9.63 4.69 1.29
C ASP A 32 -9.72 3.15 1.45
N MET A 33 -8.75 2.41 0.90
CA MET A 33 -8.66 0.95 1.08
C MET A 33 -8.33 0.55 2.52
N PHE A 34 -7.57 1.36 3.25
CA PHE A 34 -7.30 1.13 4.67
C PHE A 34 -8.55 1.19 5.53
N GLU A 35 -9.50 2.07 5.22
CA GLU A 35 -10.79 2.10 5.92
C GLU A 35 -11.56 0.78 5.73
N VAL A 36 -11.54 0.23 4.51
CA VAL A 36 -12.13 -1.10 4.22
C VAL A 36 -11.44 -2.18 5.05
N ILE A 37 -10.11 -2.23 5.03
CA ILE A 37 -9.34 -3.24 5.77
C ILE A 37 -9.60 -3.16 7.29
N ILE A 38 -9.69 -1.96 7.86
CA ILE A 38 -9.98 -1.76 9.29
C ILE A 38 -11.33 -2.38 9.67
N LEU A 39 -12.38 -2.04 8.92
CA LEU A 39 -13.73 -2.57 9.19
C LEU A 39 -13.77 -4.09 9.01
N SER A 40 -13.06 -4.61 8.00
CA SER A 40 -12.97 -6.04 7.73
C SER A 40 -12.17 -6.81 8.80
N LEU A 41 -11.13 -6.20 9.40
CA LEU A 41 -10.40 -6.79 10.53
C LEU A 41 -11.29 -6.96 11.77
N GLU A 42 -12.19 -6.02 12.04
CA GLU A 42 -13.17 -6.14 13.14
C GLU A 42 -14.16 -7.29 12.88
N GLY A 43 -14.66 -7.38 11.64
CA GLY A 43 -15.63 -8.39 11.19
C GLY A 43 -15.04 -9.77 10.85
N ASN A 44 -13.71 -9.94 10.88
CA ASN A 44 -13.00 -11.11 10.35
C ASN A 44 -13.36 -11.43 8.88
N ASP A 45 -13.58 -10.39 8.08
CA ASP A 45 -13.88 -10.50 6.66
C ASP A 45 -12.58 -10.55 5.85
N TYR A 46 -11.98 -11.75 5.80
CA TYR A 46 -10.70 -11.96 5.13
C TYR A 46 -10.78 -11.84 3.60
N GLU A 47 -11.97 -11.94 3.01
CA GLU A 47 -12.16 -11.71 1.57
C GLU A 47 -11.99 -10.22 1.25
N SER A 48 -12.64 -9.35 2.02
CA SER A 48 -12.48 -7.90 1.89
C SER A 48 -11.07 -7.42 2.24
N ILE A 49 -10.43 -8.02 3.25
CA ILE A 49 -9.00 -7.77 3.54
C ILE A 49 -8.13 -8.09 2.32
N ASN A 50 -8.35 -9.25 1.68
CA ASN A 50 -7.61 -9.65 0.49
C ASN A 50 -7.82 -8.66 -0.67
N MET A 51 -9.07 -8.25 -0.92
CA MET A 51 -9.36 -7.29 -2.00
C MET A 51 -8.67 -5.94 -1.76
N GLY A 52 -8.70 -5.42 -0.53
CA GLY A 52 -8.02 -4.18 -0.18
C GLY A 52 -6.51 -4.28 -0.33
N ALA A 53 -5.90 -5.38 0.16
CA ALA A 53 -4.47 -5.61 0.06
C ALA A 53 -4.00 -5.78 -1.40
N GLU A 54 -4.76 -6.51 -2.23
CA GLU A 54 -4.44 -6.70 -3.65
C GLU A 54 -4.52 -5.37 -4.42
N SER A 55 -5.51 -4.53 -4.14
CA SER A 55 -5.62 -3.20 -4.75
C SER A 55 -4.40 -2.33 -4.44
N ILE A 56 -3.97 -2.29 -3.17
CA ILE A 56 -2.78 -1.54 -2.75
C ILE A 56 -1.52 -2.12 -3.40
N LYS A 57 -1.41 -3.45 -3.48
CA LYS A 57 -0.29 -4.13 -4.13
C LYS A 57 -0.16 -3.71 -5.60
N ILE A 58 -1.26 -3.70 -6.34
CA ILE A 58 -1.27 -3.30 -7.76
C ILE A 58 -0.82 -1.83 -7.91
N GLY A 59 -1.34 -0.93 -7.07
CA GLY A 59 -0.90 0.47 -7.06
C GLY A 59 0.59 0.60 -6.75
N ALA A 60 1.07 -0.13 -5.74
CA ALA A 60 2.48 -0.16 -5.37
C ALA A 60 3.38 -0.78 -6.46
N GLN A 61 2.88 -1.74 -7.24
CA GLN A 61 3.56 -2.30 -8.41
C GLN A 61 3.71 -1.25 -9.52
N ASN A 62 2.63 -0.52 -9.82
CA ASN A 62 2.65 0.53 -10.83
C ASN A 62 3.64 1.66 -10.49
N LEU A 63 3.89 1.91 -9.20
CA LEU A 63 4.82 2.93 -8.73
C LEU A 63 6.19 2.38 -8.28
N GLN A 64 6.44 1.09 -8.52
CA GLN A 64 7.68 0.39 -8.11
C GLN A 64 8.01 0.51 -6.61
N LEU A 65 7.01 0.66 -5.75
CA LEU A 65 7.14 0.77 -4.30
C LEU A 65 7.36 -0.60 -3.65
N SER A 66 8.54 -1.17 -3.85
CA SER A 66 8.88 -2.56 -3.46
C SER A 66 8.57 -2.89 -1.99
N ASP A 67 8.82 -1.97 -1.06
CA ASP A 67 8.51 -2.17 0.37
C ASP A 67 6.99 -2.30 0.61
N MET A 68 6.19 -1.48 -0.08
CA MET A 68 4.73 -1.51 0.00
C MET A 68 4.15 -2.77 -0.65
N GLN A 69 4.72 -3.20 -1.78
CA GLN A 69 4.33 -4.46 -2.43
C GLN A 69 4.55 -5.66 -1.51
N LYS A 70 5.73 -5.73 -0.87
CA LYS A 70 6.09 -6.84 0.02
C LYS A 70 5.15 -6.93 1.23
N ILE A 71 4.80 -5.80 1.83
CA ILE A 71 3.90 -5.82 2.98
C ILE A 71 2.45 -6.14 2.56
N ALA A 72 2.04 -5.74 1.35
CA ALA A 72 0.74 -6.13 0.81
C ALA A 72 0.67 -7.64 0.54
N ASP A 73 1.74 -8.25 0.01
CA ASP A 73 1.85 -9.71 -0.12
C ASP A 73 1.76 -10.44 1.23
N GLU A 74 2.37 -9.88 2.27
CA GLU A 74 2.24 -10.39 3.63
C GLU A 74 0.80 -10.31 4.15
N MET A 75 0.09 -9.22 3.82
CA MET A 75 -1.32 -9.04 4.20
C MET A 75 -2.22 -10.06 3.48
N LEU A 76 -1.96 -10.34 2.22
CA LEU A 76 -2.64 -11.42 1.48
C LEU A 76 -2.37 -12.78 2.13
N SER A 77 -1.11 -13.05 2.49
CA SER A 77 -0.72 -14.29 3.16
C SER A 77 -1.44 -14.49 4.50
N CYS A 78 -1.50 -13.45 5.35
CA CYS A 78 -2.18 -13.53 6.63
C CYS A 78 -3.70 -13.71 6.47
N ALA A 79 -4.31 -13.07 5.46
CA ALA A 79 -5.74 -13.14 5.21
C ALA A 79 -6.14 -14.54 4.72
N VAL A 80 -5.34 -15.15 3.83
CA VAL A 80 -5.51 -16.56 3.43
C VAL A 80 -5.38 -17.51 4.62
N ALA A 81 -4.44 -17.22 5.54
CA ALA A 81 -4.28 -17.99 6.78
C ALA A 81 -5.37 -17.72 7.83
N GLN A 82 -6.21 -16.71 7.62
CA GLN A 82 -7.21 -16.20 8.57
C GLN A 82 -6.59 -15.82 9.93
N ASP A 83 -5.35 -15.34 9.90
CA ASP A 83 -4.59 -14.97 11.09
C ASP A 83 -4.85 -13.49 11.43
N LYS A 84 -5.82 -13.25 12.33
CA LYS A 84 -6.25 -11.89 12.70
C LYS A 84 -5.12 -11.06 13.30
N GLU A 85 -4.30 -11.66 14.17
CA GLU A 85 -3.22 -10.97 14.87
C GLU A 85 -2.16 -10.54 13.86
N ARG A 86 -1.70 -11.48 13.03
CA ARG A 86 -0.73 -11.18 11.96
C ARG A 86 -1.27 -10.16 10.96
N CYS A 87 -2.55 -10.22 10.60
CA CYS A 87 -3.14 -9.20 9.73
C CYS A 87 -3.20 -7.82 10.39
N SER A 88 -3.46 -7.75 11.69
CA SER A 88 -3.48 -6.46 12.41
C SER A 88 -2.08 -5.85 12.47
N GLU A 89 -1.06 -6.66 12.75
CA GLU A 89 0.35 -6.23 12.78
C GLU A 89 0.86 -5.81 11.38
N THR A 90 0.51 -6.60 10.37
CA THR A 90 0.85 -6.31 8.97
C THR A 90 0.21 -5.02 8.52
N PHE A 91 -1.07 -4.81 8.84
CA PHE A 91 -1.80 -3.59 8.52
C PHE A 91 -1.17 -2.36 9.18
N ALA A 92 -0.78 -2.44 10.46
CA ALA A 92 -0.08 -1.35 11.14
C ALA A 92 1.24 -0.99 10.42
N THR A 93 1.94 -2.00 9.91
CA THR A 93 3.17 -1.80 9.12
C THR A 93 2.88 -1.13 7.78
N MET A 94 1.78 -1.50 7.09
CA MET A 94 1.33 -0.83 5.86
C MET A 94 1.06 0.65 6.11
N GLN A 95 0.36 0.98 7.21
CA GLN A 95 0.08 2.37 7.59
C GLN A 95 1.33 3.19 7.86
N ALA A 96 2.33 2.59 8.53
CA ALA A 96 3.62 3.22 8.78
C ALA A 96 4.36 3.51 7.47
N LEU A 97 4.41 2.55 6.54
CA LEU A 97 5.04 2.72 5.23
C LEU A 97 4.35 3.80 4.39
N LEU A 98 3.02 3.87 4.41
CA LEU A 98 2.27 4.91 3.71
C LEU A 98 2.58 6.30 4.29
N SER A 99 2.72 6.39 5.62
CA SER A 99 3.09 7.63 6.31
C SER A 99 4.53 8.06 6.03
N GLU A 100 5.45 7.12 5.81
CA GLU A 100 6.81 7.43 5.33
C GLU A 100 6.80 7.95 3.90
N LEU A 101 6.01 7.32 3.03
CA LEU A 101 5.85 7.73 1.63
C LEU A 101 5.28 9.15 1.52
N GLU A 102 4.27 9.47 2.32
CA GLU A 102 3.67 10.81 2.39
C GLU A 102 4.66 11.89 2.82
N LYS A 103 5.67 11.56 3.65
CA LYS A 103 6.73 12.49 4.06
C LYS A 103 7.84 12.64 3.00
N ALA A 104 7.90 11.73 2.04
CA ALA A 104 8.97 11.68 1.04
C ALA A 104 8.65 12.51 -0.23
N ILE A 105 7.38 12.90 -0.42
CA ILE A 105 6.92 13.72 -1.55
C ILE A 105 6.72 15.19 -1.13
#